data_AF-A0A7Y6AEK8-F1
#
_entry.id   AF-A0A7Y6AEK8-F1
#
_cell.length_a   1.000
_cell.length_b   1.000
_cell.length_c   1.000
_cell.angle_alpha   90.00
_cell.angle_beta   90.00
_cell.angle_gamma   90.00
#
_symmetry.space_group_name_H-M   'P 1'
#
loop_
_entity.id
_entity.type
_entity.pdbx_description
1 polymer ?
#
loop_
_entity_poly.entity_id
_entity_poly.type
_entity_poly.pdbx_seq_one_letter_code
_entity_poly.pdbx_strand_id
1 'polypeptide(L)'
;MSETQAHSAVRGGAESAHQDLHSEQGARRGEHPGRSRNPVVKVADLAWLEFAKPDLDRAEVFARDFGFGVAARTEGELWLRGTFAGSPCMVIRRGRTSSFIGPAFRAA
;
A
#
# COMPACT_ATOMS: atom_id res chain seq x y z
N MET A 1 -14.14 3.36 -55.23
CA MET A 1 -14.13 1.95 -54.78
C MET A 1 -12.69 1.64 -54.43
N SER A 2 -12.30 1.92 -53.18
CA SER A 2 -12.04 0.92 -52.11
C SER A 2 -10.54 0.59 -52.10
N GLU A 3 -9.79 0.64 -51.00
CA GLU A 3 -10.11 0.64 -49.58
C GLU A 3 -8.89 1.16 -48.81
N THR A 4 -9.09 2.05 -47.84
CA THR A 4 -8.10 2.38 -46.82
C THR A 4 -8.18 1.30 -45.75
N GLN A 5 -7.17 0.43 -45.66
CA GLN A 5 -7.05 -0.50 -44.54
C GLN A 5 -6.63 0.27 -43.28
N ALA A 6 -7.57 0.41 -42.35
CA ALA A 6 -7.32 0.89 -41.01
C ALA A 6 -6.50 -0.16 -40.23
N HIS A 7 -5.28 0.20 -39.83
CA HIS A 7 -4.55 -0.53 -38.81
C HIS A 7 -5.33 -0.45 -37.49
N SER A 8 -6.04 -1.53 -37.15
CA SER A 8 -6.67 -1.67 -35.85
C SER A 8 -5.58 -1.89 -34.80
N ALA A 9 -5.22 -0.81 -34.11
CA ALA A 9 -4.44 -0.89 -32.89
C ALA A 9 -5.26 -1.66 -31.84
N VAL A 10 -4.88 -2.91 -31.58
CA VAL A 10 -5.30 -3.62 -30.39
C VAL A 10 -4.76 -2.81 -29.20
N ARG A 11 -5.65 -2.10 -28.52
CA ARG A 11 -5.37 -1.55 -27.19
C ARG A 11 -5.10 -2.73 -26.27
N GLY A 12 -3.82 -3.05 -26.06
CA GLY A 12 -3.40 -3.86 -24.93
C GLY A 12 -3.93 -3.17 -23.68
N GLY A 13 -4.93 -3.77 -23.04
CA GLY A 13 -5.32 -3.38 -21.69
C GLY A 13 -4.05 -3.42 -20.84
N ALA A 14 -3.79 -2.35 -20.10
CA ALA A 14 -2.65 -2.31 -19.20
C ALA A 14 -2.79 -3.46 -18.21
N GLU A 15 -2.03 -4.54 -18.43
CA GLU A 15 -1.91 -5.61 -17.46
C GLU A 15 -1.38 -4.97 -16.18
N SER A 16 -2.15 -5.09 -15.10
CA SER A 16 -1.74 -4.58 -13.81
C SER A 16 -0.49 -5.35 -13.39
N ALA A 17 0.52 -4.68 -12.83
CA ALA A 17 1.74 -5.32 -12.33
C ALA A 17 1.51 -6.40 -11.24
N HIS A 18 0.25 -6.66 -10.89
CA HIS A 18 -0.21 -7.64 -9.92
C HIS A 18 -1.02 -8.80 -10.53
N GLN A 19 -1.21 -8.83 -11.85
CA GLN A 19 -2.12 -9.78 -12.51
C GLN A 19 -1.66 -11.23 -12.39
N ASP A 20 -0.35 -11.46 -12.33
CA ASP A 20 0.28 -12.79 -12.15
C ASP A 20 0.79 -13.05 -10.71
N LEU A 21 0.56 -12.13 -9.77
CA LEU A 21 0.84 -12.36 -8.35
C LEU A 21 -0.26 -13.20 -7.68
N HIS A 22 -1.39 -13.36 -8.36
CA HIS A 22 -2.45 -14.26 -7.94
C HIS A 22 -2.22 -15.63 -8.56
N SER A 23 -2.27 -16.68 -7.74
CA SER A 23 -2.30 -18.05 -8.25
C SER A 23 -3.41 -18.17 -9.30
N GLU A 24 -3.03 -18.55 -10.52
CA GLU A 24 -3.93 -18.83 -11.66
C GLU A 24 -5.01 -19.88 -11.33
N GLN A 25 -4.80 -20.67 -10.28
CA GLN A 25 -5.70 -21.72 -9.82
C GLN A 25 -6.70 -21.24 -8.74
N GLY A 26 -6.63 -19.97 -8.33
CA GLY A 26 -7.43 -19.44 -7.23
C GLY A 26 -7.16 -20.14 -5.89
N ALA A 27 -7.98 -19.84 -4.88
CA ALA A 27 -7.84 -20.45 -3.55
C ALA A 27 -8.27 -21.93 -3.58
N ARG A 28 -7.37 -22.84 -3.19
CA ARG A 28 -7.65 -24.28 -3.10
C ARG A 28 -8.29 -24.63 -1.75
N ARG A 29 -9.19 -25.60 -1.76
CA ARG A 29 -9.81 -26.12 -0.53
C ARG A 29 -8.72 -26.73 0.37
N GLY A 30 -8.60 -26.21 1.60
CA GLY A 30 -7.63 -26.71 2.59
C GLY A 30 -6.21 -26.15 2.45
N GLU A 31 -5.96 -25.20 1.54
CA GLU A 31 -4.64 -24.59 1.31
C GLU A 31 -4.11 -23.79 2.52
N HIS A 32 -5.03 -23.33 3.38
CA HIS A 32 -4.69 -22.55 4.56
C HIS A 32 -5.16 -23.28 5.82
N PRO A 33 -4.46 -24.35 6.25
CA PRO A 33 -4.85 -25.14 7.42
C PRO A 33 -4.84 -24.30 8.72
N GLY A 34 -4.04 -23.24 8.77
CA GLY A 34 -4.01 -22.29 9.88
C GLY A 34 -5.11 -21.20 9.83
N ARG A 35 -5.94 -21.16 8.78
CA ARG A 35 -6.99 -20.15 8.68
C ARG A 35 -8.08 -20.46 9.71
N SER A 36 -8.47 -19.43 10.47
CA SER A 36 -9.62 -19.54 11.38
C SER A 36 -10.85 -20.06 10.64
N ARG A 37 -11.58 -20.98 11.27
CA ARG A 37 -12.84 -21.55 10.74
C ARG A 37 -13.96 -20.52 10.68
N ASN A 38 -13.87 -19.45 11.47
CA ASN A 38 -14.82 -18.34 11.47
C ASN A 38 -14.04 -17.01 11.41
N PRO A 39 -13.59 -16.58 10.22
CA PRO A 39 -12.86 -15.32 10.07
C PRO A 39 -13.80 -14.12 10.31
N VAL A 40 -13.34 -13.14 11.10
CA VAL A 40 -14.15 -11.96 11.48
C VAL A 40 -14.27 -10.95 10.33
N VAL A 41 -13.20 -10.73 9.56
CA VAL A 41 -13.17 -9.79 8.43
C VAL A 41 -12.15 -10.22 7.39
N LYS A 42 -12.39 -9.89 6.11
CA LYS A 42 -11.38 -10.05 5.04
C LYS A 42 -10.50 -8.81 4.97
N VAL A 43 -9.21 -9.02 4.79
CA VAL A 43 -8.27 -7.94 4.46
C VAL A 43 -8.14 -7.86 2.95
N ALA A 44 -8.38 -6.69 2.39
CA ALA A 44 -8.22 -6.41 0.96
C ALA A 44 -6.82 -5.89 0.63
N ASP A 45 -6.23 -5.12 1.55
CA ASP A 45 -4.94 -4.45 1.31
C ASP A 45 -4.23 -4.07 2.62
N LEU A 46 -2.92 -3.81 2.53
CA LEU A 46 -2.18 -3.07 3.54
C LEU A 46 -2.49 -1.58 3.37
N ALA A 47 -3.02 -0.95 4.42
CA ALA A 47 -3.38 0.46 4.37
C ALA A 47 -2.16 1.36 4.65
N TRP A 48 -1.49 1.16 5.80
CA TRP A 48 -0.25 1.87 6.14
C TRP A 48 0.56 1.11 7.19
N LEU A 49 1.80 1.54 7.38
CA LEU A 49 2.67 1.10 8.49
C LEU A 49 2.77 2.17 9.57
N GLU A 50 2.80 1.75 10.84
CA GLU A 50 2.94 2.64 11.99
C GLU A 50 4.29 2.44 12.70
N PHE A 51 4.94 3.56 13.00
CA PHE A 51 6.21 3.61 13.73
C PHE A 51 6.14 4.63 14.87
N ALA A 52 6.88 4.39 15.93
CA ALA A 52 7.20 5.41 16.92
C ALA A 52 8.61 5.97 16.69
N LYS A 53 8.77 7.28 16.86
CA LYS A 53 10.07 7.96 16.86
C LYS A 53 10.14 9.03 17.96
N PRO A 54 11.30 9.20 18.62
CA PRO A 54 11.48 10.25 19.64
C PRO A 54 11.53 11.66 19.05
N ASP A 55 12.00 11.77 17.82
CA ASP A 55 12.19 13.04 17.12
C ASP A 55 11.49 12.97 15.76
N LEU A 56 10.37 13.68 15.64
CA LEU A 56 9.57 13.72 14.43
C LEU A 56 10.18 14.64 13.37
N ASP A 57 10.96 15.63 13.75
CA ASP A 57 11.58 16.55 12.80
C ASP A 57 12.71 15.83 12.05
N ARG A 58 13.54 15.06 12.77
CA ARG A 58 14.52 14.17 12.15
C ARG A 58 13.87 13.07 11.31
N ALA A 59 12.74 12.52 11.76
CA ALA A 59 12.02 11.53 10.98
C ALA A 59 11.47 12.12 9.66
N GLU A 60 11.00 13.36 9.69
CA GLU A 60 10.51 14.08 8.52
C GLU A 60 11.61 14.39 7.51
N VAL A 61 12.79 14.82 7.98
CA VAL A 61 13.98 15.01 7.12
C VAL A 61 14.33 13.71 6.41
N PHE A 62 14.50 12.61 7.16
CA PHE A 62 14.79 11.31 6.57
C PHE A 62 13.71 10.88 5.55
N ALA A 63 12.43 11.05 5.89
CA ALA A 63 11.34 10.65 5.02
C ALA A 63 11.36 11.41 3.69
N ARG A 64 11.64 12.72 3.72
CA ARG A 64 11.79 13.53 2.51
C ARG A 64 13.00 13.12 1.69
N ASP A 65 14.14 12.88 2.33
CA ASP A 65 15.38 12.45 1.66
C ASP A 65 15.20 11.06 1.01
N PHE A 66 14.40 10.19 1.62
CA PHE A 66 14.02 8.90 1.04
C PHE A 66 13.08 9.06 -0.18
N GLY A 67 12.36 10.17 -0.28
CA GLY A 67 11.42 10.46 -1.38
C GLY A 67 9.94 10.36 -1.01
N PHE A 68 9.59 10.25 0.29
CA PHE A 68 8.21 10.37 0.74
C PHE A 68 7.74 11.83 0.71
N GLY A 69 6.46 12.01 0.38
CA GLY A 69 5.76 13.27 0.59
C GLY A 69 5.13 13.33 1.98
N VAL A 70 5.10 14.50 2.60
CA VAL A 70 4.31 14.74 3.82
C VAL A 70 2.85 14.96 3.42
N ALA A 71 1.96 14.10 3.88
CA ALA A 71 0.51 14.23 3.69
C ALA A 71 -0.13 15.10 4.78
N ALA A 72 0.32 14.93 6.02
CA ALA A 72 -0.10 15.75 7.16
C ALA A 72 0.96 15.73 8.27
N ARG A 73 1.02 16.81 9.06
CA ARG A 73 1.91 16.95 10.22
C ARG A 73 1.14 17.63 11.35
N THR A 74 1.18 17.02 12.52
CA THR A 74 0.74 17.62 13.80
C THR A 74 1.92 17.59 14.77
N GLU A 75 1.82 18.12 15.99
CA GLU A 75 2.94 18.03 16.95
C GLU A 75 3.34 16.57 17.25
N GLY A 76 2.36 15.67 17.35
CA GLY A 76 2.54 14.28 17.77
C GLY A 76 2.62 13.25 16.64
N GLU A 77 2.35 13.65 15.40
CA GLU A 77 2.22 12.71 14.28
C GLU A 77 2.76 13.30 12.97
N LEU A 78 3.33 12.41 12.16
CA LEU A 78 3.77 12.67 10.80
C LEU A 78 3.17 11.60 9.89
N TRP A 79 2.34 12.03 8.94
CA TRP A 79 1.70 11.17 7.95
C TRP A 79 2.40 11.33 6.61
N LEU A 80 2.84 10.20 6.04
CA LEU A 80 3.67 10.15 4.84
C LEU A 80 2.94 9.40 3.73
N ARG A 81 3.15 9.86 2.49
CA ARG A 81 2.64 9.24 1.26
C ARG A 81 3.78 9.00 0.26
N GLY A 82 3.53 8.14 -0.72
CA GLY A 82 4.40 7.99 -1.88
C GLY A 82 4.46 9.25 -2.76
N THR A 83 5.30 9.23 -3.79
CA THR A 83 5.55 10.36 -4.70
C THR A 83 4.31 10.79 -5.48
N PHE A 84 3.48 9.85 -5.91
CA PHE A 84 2.22 10.13 -6.60
C PHE A 84 1.10 10.52 -5.63
N ALA A 85 0.07 11.19 -6.16
CA ALA A 85 -1.12 11.51 -5.37
C ALA A 85 -1.80 10.22 -4.90
N GLY A 86 -2.18 10.18 -3.62
CA GLY A 86 -2.77 9.00 -3.00
C GLY A 86 -2.86 9.13 -1.49
N SER A 87 -3.42 8.09 -0.86
CA SER A 87 -3.54 7.99 0.59
C SER A 87 -2.17 7.89 1.27
N PRO A 88 -2.05 8.29 2.56
CA PRO A 88 -0.87 8.00 3.35
C PRO A 88 -0.56 6.50 3.38
N CYS A 89 0.72 6.15 3.33
CA CYS A 89 1.22 4.77 3.39
C CYS A 89 2.07 4.50 4.65
N MET A 90 2.43 5.54 5.41
CA MET A 90 3.17 5.41 6.66
C MET A 90 2.80 6.52 7.65
N VAL A 91 2.73 6.16 8.92
CA VAL A 91 2.48 7.07 10.03
C VAL A 91 3.61 6.94 11.04
N ILE A 92 4.19 8.06 11.41
CA ILE A 92 5.20 8.14 12.47
C ILE A 92 4.61 8.94 13.63
N ARG A 93 4.48 8.29 14.78
CA ARG A 93 3.97 8.87 16.02
C ARG A 93 5.13 9.23 16.94
N ARG A 94 5.01 10.33 17.68
CA ARG A 94 6.00 10.67 18.71
C ARG A 94 5.95 9.60 19.80
N GLY A 95 7.09 9.01 20.12
CA GLY A 95 7.21 7.99 21.16
C GLY A 95 8.59 7.99 21.80
N ARG A 96 8.72 7.42 23.00
CA ARG A 96 9.97 7.51 23.79
C ARG A 96 11.17 6.83 23.13
N THR A 97 10.92 5.80 22.32
CA THR A 97 11.94 5.02 21.63
C THR A 97 11.52 4.76 20.19
N SER A 98 12.48 4.42 19.33
CA SER A 98 12.18 3.96 17.98
C SER A 98 11.59 2.56 18.01
N SER A 99 10.43 2.35 17.40
CA SER A 99 9.85 1.01 17.23
C SER A 99 8.94 0.93 16.01
N PHE A 100 8.81 -0.27 15.46
CA PHE A 100 7.68 -0.62 14.59
C PHE A 100 6.49 -0.97 15.48
N ILE A 101 5.37 -0.30 15.25
CA ILE A 101 4.13 -0.51 16.03
C ILE A 101 3.29 -1.59 15.36
N GLY A 102 3.11 -1.50 14.05
CA GLY A 102 2.39 -2.51 13.30
C GLY A 102 1.83 -2.00 11.98
N PRO A 103 1.22 -2.91 11.21
CA PRO A 103 0.45 -2.56 10.02
C PRO A 103 -1.00 -2.21 10.38
N ALA A 104 -1.58 -1.31 9.60
CA ALA A 104 -3.03 -1.17 9.48
C ALA A 104 -3.49 -1.80 8.17
N PHE A 105 -4.63 -2.49 8.20
CA PHE A 105 -5.17 -3.19 7.04
C PHE A 105 -6.49 -2.57 6.60
N ARG A 106 -6.70 -2.52 5.29
CA ARG A 106 -7.99 -2.17 4.71
C ARG A 106 -8.89 -3.40 4.69
N ALA A 107 -10.02 -3.31 5.39
CA ALA A 107 -11.07 -4.33 5.35
C ALA A 107 -11.85 -4.31 4.03
N ALA A 108 -12.46 -5.45 3.67
CA ALA A 108 -13.38 -5.65 2.55
C ALA A 108 -14.74 -6.17 3.02
#